data_AF-A0A351WIT2-F1
#
_entry.id   AF-A0A351WIT2-F1
#
_cell.length_a   1.000
_cell.length_b   1.000
_cell.length_c   1.000
_cell.angle_alpha   90.00
_cell.angle_beta   90.00
_cell.angle_gamma   90.00
#
_symmetry.space_group_name_H-M   'P 1'
#
loop_
_entity.id
_entity.type
_entity.pdbx_description
1 polymer ?
#
loop_
_entity_poly.entity_id
_entity_poly.type
_entity_poly.pdbx_seq_one_letter_code
_entity_poly.pdbx_strand_id
1 'polypeptide(L)'
;MTSEKTIGRLVVYRRLLNDLKAQGVASVHSQRLAELARGTAAQVRRDLMGLGQYGTPTHGYDVVRLLEGLREYLDSPKTQGIALVGIGHLGQAILSYFAGRRPRLAIQVAFDKAPARIDCTLHHCPCHSIDRLEAVLHEMNLKLAIVAVPAESAQEITDRLVKAGVRGLVNFAPAPLKTPENVFVENIDITTSIEKVAFFAMQRTRVGGRNRTTAASRRVPNQEVRAP
;
A
#
# COMPACT_ATOMS: atom_id res chain seq x y z
N MET A 1 -8.06 6.31 -19.86
CA MET A 1 -8.14 5.72 -18.50
C MET A 1 -6.84 6.02 -17.77
N THR A 2 -6.91 6.46 -16.52
CA THR A 2 -5.74 6.70 -15.67
C THR A 2 -5.15 5.36 -15.23
N SER A 3 -3.82 5.20 -15.35
CA SER A 3 -3.18 3.93 -15.00
C SER A 3 -3.18 3.68 -13.49
N GLU A 4 -3.23 2.41 -13.08
CA GLU A 4 -3.15 1.97 -11.68
C GLU A 4 -1.95 2.57 -10.95
N LYS A 5 -0.77 2.55 -11.59
CA LYS A 5 0.45 3.20 -11.07
C LYS A 5 0.25 4.68 -10.78
N THR A 6 -0.55 5.37 -11.59
CA THR A 6 -0.87 6.78 -11.38
C THR A 6 -1.80 6.95 -10.20
N ILE A 7 -2.86 6.14 -10.09
CA ILE A 7 -3.75 6.15 -8.91
C ILE A 7 -2.96 5.92 -7.62
N GLY A 8 -2.06 4.94 -7.60
CA GLY A 8 -1.18 4.68 -6.46
C GLY A 8 -0.34 5.91 -6.07
N ARG A 9 0.26 6.59 -7.05
CA ARG A 9 1.01 7.84 -6.81
C ARG A 9 0.12 8.97 -6.30
N LEU A 10 -1.09 9.15 -6.86
CA LEU A 10 -2.03 10.18 -6.39
C LEU A 10 -2.46 9.95 -4.94
N VAL A 11 -2.69 8.69 -4.55
CA VAL A 11 -2.98 8.31 -3.16
C VAL A 11 -1.80 8.65 -2.24
N VAL A 12 -0.55 8.44 -2.69
CA VAL A 12 0.66 8.84 -1.97
C VAL A 12 0.76 10.36 -1.85
N TYR A 13 0.56 11.11 -2.95
CA TYR A 13 0.58 12.58 -2.93
C TYR A 13 -0.41 13.14 -1.93
N ARG A 14 -1.64 12.61 -1.90
CA ARG A 14 -2.65 13.00 -0.93
C ARG A 14 -2.19 12.80 0.52
N ARG A 15 -1.51 11.69 0.84
CA ARG A 15 -0.98 11.46 2.20
C ARG A 15 0.07 12.51 2.56
N LEU A 16 1.07 12.70 1.70
CA LEU A 16 2.13 13.68 1.89
C LEU A 16 1.58 15.11 2.01
N LEU A 17 0.59 15.47 1.21
CA LEU A 17 -0.04 16.79 1.27
C LEU A 17 -0.85 17.00 2.55
N ASN A 18 -1.48 15.96 3.11
CA ASN A 18 -2.11 16.07 4.42
C ASN A 18 -1.07 16.32 5.52
N ASP A 19 0.08 15.66 5.45
CA ASP A 19 1.17 15.88 6.40
C ASP A 19 1.73 17.31 6.28
N LEU A 20 1.92 17.81 5.05
CA LEU A 20 2.34 19.19 4.78
C LEU A 20 1.31 20.21 5.29
N LYS A 21 0.01 19.95 5.06
CA LYS A 21 -1.07 20.79 5.57
C LYS A 21 -1.06 20.83 7.10
N ALA A 22 -0.86 19.69 7.77
CA ALA A 22 -0.76 19.63 9.23
C ALA A 22 0.46 20.40 9.78
N GLN A 23 1.51 20.56 8.97
CA GLN A 23 2.69 21.38 9.27
C GLN A 23 2.51 22.87 8.92
N GLY A 24 1.33 23.29 8.44
CA GLY A 24 1.06 24.67 8.06
C GLY A 24 1.70 25.11 6.74
N VAL A 25 2.14 24.17 5.90
CA VAL A 25 2.73 24.48 4.58
C VAL A 25 1.62 24.91 3.61
N ALA A 26 1.69 26.15 3.13
CA ALA A 26 0.71 26.71 2.21
C ALA A 26 0.92 26.23 0.76
N SER A 27 2.17 26.14 0.30
CA SER A 27 2.49 25.71 -1.07
C SER A 27 3.67 24.75 -1.14
N VAL A 28 3.70 23.95 -2.21
CA VAL A 28 4.76 22.95 -2.45
C VAL A 28 5.17 22.93 -3.92
N HIS A 29 6.47 22.90 -4.20
CA HIS A 29 6.97 22.70 -5.57
C HIS A 29 6.99 21.21 -5.95
N SER A 30 6.85 20.91 -7.25
CA SER A 30 6.85 19.52 -7.73
C SER A 30 8.15 18.77 -7.40
N GLN A 31 9.28 19.47 -7.29
CA GLN A 31 10.55 18.87 -6.89
C GLN A 31 10.49 18.35 -5.46
N ARG A 32 9.99 19.16 -4.52
CA ARG A 32 9.83 18.75 -3.13
C ARG A 32 8.84 17.59 -2.98
N LEU A 33 7.71 17.66 -3.67
CA LEU A 33 6.73 16.57 -3.65
C LEU A 33 7.30 15.28 -4.27
N ALA A 34 8.12 15.40 -5.31
CA ALA A 34 8.80 14.27 -5.93
C ALA A 34 9.84 13.62 -5.00
N GLU A 35 10.64 14.40 -4.27
CA GLU A 35 11.57 13.90 -3.26
C GLU A 35 10.86 13.07 -2.20
N LEU A 36 9.78 13.61 -1.63
CA LEU A 36 8.98 12.95 -0.61
C LEU A 36 8.32 11.67 -1.14
N ALA A 37 7.84 11.70 -2.38
CA ALA A 37 7.21 10.55 -3.04
C ALA A 37 8.22 9.58 -3.69
N ARG A 38 9.53 9.83 -3.59
CA ARG A 38 10.60 9.05 -4.25
C ARG A 38 10.39 8.91 -5.77
N GLY A 39 10.00 10.01 -6.42
CA GLY A 39 9.76 10.09 -7.87
C GLY A 39 10.51 11.25 -8.53
N THR A 40 10.06 11.66 -9.72
CA THR A 40 10.63 12.81 -10.44
C THR A 40 9.64 13.96 -10.51
N ALA A 41 10.16 15.20 -10.51
CA ALA A 41 9.33 16.41 -10.63
C ALA A 41 8.51 16.41 -11.93
N ALA A 42 9.05 15.85 -13.02
CA ALA A 42 8.35 15.69 -14.29
C ALA A 42 7.17 14.71 -14.18
N GLN A 43 7.32 13.61 -13.43
CA GLN A 43 6.20 12.68 -13.19
C GLN A 43 5.10 13.34 -12.37
N VAL A 44 5.46 14.02 -11.28
CA VAL A 44 4.50 14.76 -10.44
C VAL A 44 3.71 15.76 -11.28
N ARG A 45 4.40 16.58 -12.08
CA ARG A 45 3.72 17.55 -12.96
C ARG A 45 2.75 16.86 -13.92
N ARG A 46 3.16 15.78 -14.58
CA ARG A 46 2.28 15.03 -15.51
C ARG A 46 1.04 14.48 -14.81
N ASP A 47 1.21 13.89 -13.64
CA ASP A 47 0.10 13.31 -12.88
C ASP A 47 -0.90 14.39 -12.45
N LEU A 48 -0.40 15.51 -11.91
CA LEU A 48 -1.25 16.61 -11.44
C LEU A 48 -1.93 17.37 -12.59
N MET A 49 -1.24 17.56 -13.72
CA MET A 49 -1.87 18.13 -14.93
C MET A 49 -3.00 17.25 -15.46
N GLY A 50 -2.87 15.93 -15.36
CA GLY A 50 -3.96 15.00 -15.70
C GLY A 50 -5.21 15.15 -14.82
N LEU A 51 -5.10 15.82 -13.67
CA LEU A 51 -6.19 16.17 -12.77
C LEU A 51 -6.71 17.60 -12.96
N GLY A 52 -6.20 18.34 -13.94
CA GLY A 52 -6.49 19.78 -14.10
C GLY A 52 -5.88 20.64 -12.98
N GLN A 53 -4.89 20.12 -12.24
CA GLN A 53 -4.22 20.83 -11.16
C GLN A 53 -2.92 21.44 -11.67
N TYR A 54 -2.85 22.77 -11.62
CA TYR A 54 -1.73 23.55 -12.13
C TYR A 54 -1.08 24.34 -11.00
N GLY A 55 0.25 24.25 -10.93
CA GLY A 55 1.08 25.11 -10.10
C GLY A 55 1.79 26.14 -10.97
N THR A 56 2.41 27.13 -10.33
CA THR A 56 3.27 28.10 -11.03
C THR A 56 4.75 27.82 -10.72
N PRO A 57 5.69 28.15 -11.62
CA PRO A 57 7.11 28.05 -11.34
C PRO A 57 7.52 28.83 -10.08
N THR A 58 6.90 29.99 -9.85
CA THR A 58 7.22 30.91 -8.76
C THR A 58 6.63 30.51 -7.42
N HIS A 59 5.39 30.00 -7.37
CA HIS A 59 4.69 29.72 -6.10
C HIS A 59 4.43 28.24 -5.84
N GLY A 60 4.70 27.36 -6.82
CA GLY A 60 4.39 25.94 -6.72
C GLY A 60 2.89 25.67 -6.78
N TYR A 61 2.46 24.60 -6.10
CA TYR A 61 1.06 24.19 -5.96
C TYR A 61 0.54 24.62 -4.59
N ASP A 62 -0.63 25.22 -4.55
CA ASP A 62 -1.35 25.44 -3.30
C ASP A 62 -1.77 24.07 -2.70
N VAL A 63 -1.39 23.82 -1.45
CA VAL A 63 -1.58 22.52 -0.79
C VAL A 63 -3.05 22.22 -0.56
N VAL A 64 -3.85 23.22 -0.18
CA VAL A 64 -5.27 23.03 0.14
C VAL A 64 -6.06 22.74 -1.13
N ARG A 65 -5.88 23.57 -2.16
CA ARG A 65 -6.52 23.39 -3.46
C ARG A 65 -6.13 22.06 -4.11
N LEU A 66 -4.87 21.67 -4.00
CA LEU A 66 -4.41 20.38 -4.54
C LEU A 66 -5.04 19.20 -3.79
N LEU A 67 -5.21 19.29 -2.48
CA LEU A 67 -5.92 18.28 -1.68
C LEU A 67 -7.39 18.19 -2.07
N GLU A 68 -8.05 19.31 -2.37
CA GLU A 68 -9.43 19.36 -2.86
C GLU A 68 -9.56 18.66 -4.21
N GLY A 69 -8.71 19.00 -5.18
CA GLY A 69 -8.72 18.32 -6.48
C GLY A 69 -8.43 16.82 -6.40
N LEU A 70 -7.50 16.41 -5.53
CA LEU A 70 -7.25 15.00 -5.26
C LEU A 70 -8.43 14.30 -4.58
N ARG A 71 -9.16 15.00 -3.70
CA ARG A 71 -10.35 14.47 -3.05
C ARG A 71 -11.47 14.26 -4.06
N GLU A 72 -11.75 15.25 -4.90
CA GLU A 72 -12.76 15.16 -5.95
C GLU A 72 -12.47 14.02 -6.93
N TYR A 73 -11.19 13.80 -7.23
CA TYR A 73 -10.79 12.75 -8.15
C TYR A 73 -10.79 11.34 -7.55
N LEU A 74 -10.36 11.18 -6.28
CA LEU A 74 -10.13 9.87 -5.67
C LEU A 74 -11.27 9.38 -4.76
N ASP A 75 -12.01 10.29 -4.12
CA ASP A 75 -13.01 9.88 -3.13
C ASP A 75 -14.37 9.66 -3.78
N SER A 76 -15.02 8.57 -3.39
CA SER A 76 -16.48 8.45 -3.54
C SER A 76 -17.16 9.37 -2.52
N PRO A 77 -18.29 10.02 -2.88
CA PRO A 77 -19.08 10.82 -1.94
C PRO A 77 -19.68 9.98 -0.81
N LYS A 78 -19.75 8.65 -0.95
CA LYS A 78 -20.29 7.73 0.06
C LYS A 78 -19.18 7.00 0.80
N THR A 79 -19.37 6.81 2.11
CA THR A 79 -18.55 5.87 2.90
C THR A 79 -18.65 4.48 2.29
N GLN A 80 -17.51 3.81 2.14
CA GLN A 80 -17.45 2.44 1.63
C GLN A 80 -17.10 1.50 2.78
N GLY A 81 -18.02 0.58 3.07
CA GLY A 81 -17.76 -0.52 3.98
C GLY A 81 -16.87 -1.58 3.32
N ILE A 82 -16.05 -2.21 4.14
CA ILE A 82 -15.14 -3.27 3.75
C ILE A 82 -15.49 -4.52 4.55
N ALA A 83 -15.65 -5.65 3.85
CA ALA A 83 -15.72 -6.96 4.47
C ALA A 83 -14.31 -7.53 4.69
N LEU A 84 -14.05 -8.15 5.84
CA LEU A 84 -12.82 -8.91 6.07
C LEU A 84 -13.12 -10.40 6.13
N VAL A 85 -12.47 -11.22 5.29
CA VAL A 85 -12.61 -12.67 5.36
C VAL A 85 -11.32 -13.30 5.90
N GLY A 86 -11.46 -14.07 6.98
CA GLY A 86 -10.35 -14.65 7.73
C GLY A 86 -9.89 -13.74 8.85
N ILE A 87 -10.31 -14.05 10.08
CA ILE A 87 -9.94 -13.30 11.29
C ILE A 87 -8.81 -14.01 12.01
N GLY A 88 -7.87 -14.63 11.28
CA GLY A 88 -6.61 -15.18 11.79
C GLY A 88 -5.73 -14.15 12.49
N HIS A 89 -4.46 -14.47 12.76
CA HIS A 89 -3.53 -13.48 13.33
C HIS A 89 -3.42 -12.23 12.45
N LEU A 90 -3.31 -12.41 11.12
CA LEU A 90 -3.23 -11.30 10.18
C LEU A 90 -4.55 -10.51 10.13
N GLY A 91 -5.70 -11.18 10.04
CA GLY A 91 -7.00 -10.51 10.03
C GLY A 91 -7.25 -9.66 11.28
N GLN A 92 -6.90 -10.18 12.46
CA GLN A 92 -6.98 -9.43 13.72
C GLN A 92 -6.03 -8.22 13.72
N ALA A 93 -4.80 -8.38 13.25
CA ALA A 93 -3.86 -7.29 13.13
C ALA A 93 -4.38 -6.20 12.17
N ILE A 94 -4.99 -6.58 11.04
CA ILE A 94 -5.63 -5.66 10.10
C ILE A 94 -6.79 -4.91 10.78
N LEU A 95 -7.69 -5.61 11.49
CA LEU A 95 -8.79 -4.98 12.22
C LEU A 95 -8.27 -3.95 13.24
N SER A 96 -7.33 -4.37 14.10
CA SER A 96 -6.72 -3.51 15.11
C SER A 96 -6.02 -2.31 14.48
N TYR A 97 -5.31 -2.51 13.37
CA TYR A 97 -4.62 -1.44 12.67
C TYR A 97 -5.61 -0.45 12.02
N PHE A 98 -6.71 -0.89 11.43
CA PHE A 98 -7.63 0.03 10.75
C PHE A 98 -8.72 0.61 11.64
N ALA A 99 -8.91 0.07 12.86
CA ALA A 99 -9.86 0.58 13.84
C ALA A 99 -9.69 2.09 14.06
N GLY A 100 -10.74 2.86 13.73
CA GLY A 100 -10.78 4.32 13.90
C GLY A 100 -9.89 5.15 12.96
N ARG A 101 -9.07 4.54 12.09
CA ARG A 101 -8.09 5.28 11.26
C ARG A 101 -8.66 5.83 9.95
N ARG A 102 -9.73 5.24 9.41
CA ARG A 102 -10.29 5.59 8.08
C ARG A 102 -11.82 5.52 8.07
N PRO A 103 -12.54 6.55 8.57
CA PRO A 103 -13.99 6.50 8.69
C PRO A 103 -14.74 6.33 7.35
N ARG A 104 -14.14 6.75 6.22
CA ARG A 104 -14.71 6.57 4.88
C ARG A 104 -14.41 5.20 4.23
N LEU A 105 -13.49 4.42 4.81
CA LEU A 105 -13.05 3.09 4.36
C LEU A 105 -12.92 2.20 5.58
N ALA A 106 -14.06 1.88 6.19
CA ALA A 106 -14.13 1.18 7.47
C ALA A 106 -14.37 -0.32 7.24
N ILE A 107 -13.68 -1.17 8.01
CA ILE A 107 -14.00 -2.59 8.07
C ILE A 107 -15.26 -2.71 8.93
N GLN A 108 -16.39 -3.04 8.30
CA GLN A 108 -17.71 -3.00 8.94
C GLN A 108 -18.20 -4.37 9.38
N VAL A 109 -17.68 -5.42 8.75
CA VAL A 109 -18.06 -6.80 9.05
C VAL A 109 -16.89 -7.72 8.72
N ALA A 110 -16.81 -8.81 9.47
CA ALA A 110 -15.82 -9.84 9.24
C ALA A 110 -16.46 -11.24 9.18
N PHE A 111 -15.77 -12.18 8.56
CA PHE A 111 -16.23 -13.55 8.38
C PHE A 111 -15.13 -14.54 8.72
N ASP A 112 -15.49 -15.62 9.39
CA ASP A 112 -14.60 -16.73 9.69
C ASP A 112 -15.37 -18.06 9.71
N LYS A 113 -14.65 -19.17 9.61
CA LYS A 113 -15.22 -20.54 9.73
C LYS A 113 -15.04 -21.11 11.13
N ALA A 114 -14.11 -20.57 11.93
CA ALA A 114 -13.79 -21.09 13.25
C ALA A 114 -14.91 -20.72 14.25
N PRO A 115 -15.61 -21.69 14.87
CA PRO A 115 -16.73 -21.41 15.77
C PRO A 115 -16.39 -20.46 16.91
N ALA A 116 -15.17 -20.54 17.44
CA ALA A 116 -14.68 -19.67 18.51
C ALA A 116 -14.54 -18.18 18.13
N ARG A 117 -14.67 -17.83 16.84
CA ARG A 117 -14.57 -16.45 16.33
C ARG A 117 -15.91 -15.91 15.84
N ILE A 118 -16.88 -16.80 15.58
CA ILE A 118 -18.21 -16.45 15.10
C ILE A 118 -18.98 -15.76 16.23
N ASP A 119 -19.80 -14.77 15.87
CA ASP A 119 -20.62 -13.92 16.75
C ASP A 119 -19.82 -13.13 17.80
N CYS A 120 -18.49 -13.08 17.64
CA CYS A 120 -17.63 -12.19 18.40
C CYS A 120 -17.60 -10.80 17.73
N THR A 121 -17.48 -9.76 18.54
CA THR A 121 -17.21 -8.40 18.06
C THR A 121 -15.78 -8.03 18.37
N LEU A 122 -14.97 -7.79 17.34
CA LEU A 122 -13.57 -7.38 17.45
C LEU A 122 -13.44 -5.94 16.95
N HIS A 123 -13.01 -5.02 17.81
CA HIS A 123 -12.84 -3.59 17.46
C HIS A 123 -14.09 -2.96 16.80
N HIS A 124 -15.28 -3.24 17.34
CA HIS A 124 -16.59 -2.82 16.80
C HIS A 124 -16.96 -3.40 15.43
N CYS A 125 -16.25 -4.44 14.99
CA CYS A 125 -16.55 -5.19 13.79
C CYS A 125 -17.15 -6.55 14.17
N PRO A 126 -18.43 -6.82 13.89
CA PRO A 126 -19.04 -8.12 14.12
C PRO A 126 -18.42 -9.18 13.18
N CYS A 127 -18.17 -10.37 13.72
CA CYS A 127 -17.80 -11.54 12.94
C CYS A 127 -19.00 -12.46 12.74
N HIS A 128 -19.30 -12.81 11.50
CA HIS A 128 -20.31 -13.82 11.16
C HIS A 128 -19.67 -15.12 10.65
N SER A 129 -20.46 -16.20 10.66
CA SER A 129 -20.09 -17.42 9.93
C SER A 129 -19.88 -17.10 8.46
N ILE A 130 -18.88 -17.73 7.86
CA ILE A 130 -18.64 -17.68 6.43
C ILE A 130 -19.85 -18.17 5.61
N ASP A 131 -20.74 -18.98 6.18
CA ASP A 131 -21.97 -19.44 5.50
C ASP A 131 -22.98 -18.31 5.26
N ARG A 132 -22.88 -17.21 6.02
CA ARG A 132 -23.76 -16.04 5.89
C ARG A 132 -23.18 -14.97 4.94
N LEU A 133 -22.03 -15.23 4.32
CA LEU A 133 -21.28 -14.26 3.51
C LEU A 133 -22.15 -13.53 2.49
N GLU A 134 -22.82 -14.25 1.61
CA GLU A 134 -23.62 -13.68 0.52
C GLU A 134 -24.77 -12.83 1.07
N ALA A 135 -25.49 -13.34 2.07
CA ALA A 135 -26.62 -12.65 2.67
C ALA A 135 -26.22 -11.31 3.30
N VAL A 136 -25.17 -11.31 4.12
CA VAL A 136 -24.68 -10.12 4.81
C VAL A 136 -24.10 -9.09 3.82
N LEU A 137 -23.35 -9.55 2.81
CA LEU A 137 -22.81 -8.64 1.79
C LEU A 137 -23.91 -7.95 0.97
N HIS A 138 -24.99 -8.67 0.67
CA HIS A 138 -26.15 -8.12 -0.02
C HIS A 138 -26.89 -7.09 0.84
N GLU A 139 -27.17 -7.44 2.10
CA GLU A 139 -27.85 -6.56 3.06
C GLU A 139 -27.09 -5.25 3.27
N MET A 140 -25.77 -5.33 3.43
CA MET A 140 -24.90 -4.17 3.66
C MET A 140 -24.45 -3.49 2.36
N ASN A 141 -24.77 -4.06 1.19
CA ASN A 141 -24.35 -3.62 -0.14
C ASN A 141 -22.82 -3.35 -0.25
N LEU A 142 -22.00 -4.24 0.31
CA LEU A 142 -20.55 -4.08 0.33
C LEU A 142 -19.94 -4.43 -1.03
N LYS A 143 -19.05 -3.57 -1.52
CA LYS A 143 -18.34 -3.75 -2.82
C LYS A 143 -16.85 -4.00 -2.67
N LEU A 144 -16.32 -3.89 -1.45
CA LEU A 144 -14.91 -4.04 -1.13
C LEU A 144 -14.73 -5.17 -0.11
N ALA A 145 -13.70 -5.98 -0.30
CA ALA A 145 -13.32 -6.99 0.69
C ALA A 145 -11.79 -7.14 0.83
N ILE A 146 -11.36 -7.57 2.01
CA ILE A 146 -10.01 -8.00 2.32
C ILE A 146 -10.03 -9.52 2.49
N VAL A 147 -9.16 -10.22 1.78
CA VAL A 147 -9.01 -11.68 1.84
C VAL A 147 -7.73 -12.00 2.61
N ALA A 148 -7.88 -12.51 3.83
CA ALA A 148 -6.78 -12.85 4.74
C ALA A 148 -6.89 -14.31 5.23
N VAL A 149 -7.24 -15.20 4.30
CA VAL A 149 -7.38 -16.65 4.53
C VAL A 149 -6.15 -17.42 4.03
N PRO A 150 -5.96 -18.68 4.45
CA PRO A 150 -4.96 -19.57 3.84
C PRO A 150 -5.15 -19.75 2.32
N ALA A 151 -4.07 -20.12 1.63
CA ALA A 151 -4.04 -20.23 0.17
C ALA A 151 -5.12 -21.18 -0.38
N GLU A 152 -5.33 -22.30 0.30
CA GLU A 152 -6.27 -23.35 -0.09
C GLU A 152 -7.73 -22.89 -0.12
N SER A 153 -8.09 -21.86 0.65
CA SER A 153 -9.45 -21.31 0.69
C SER A 153 -9.60 -20.01 -0.11
N ALA A 154 -8.51 -19.41 -0.58
CA ALA A 154 -8.50 -18.05 -1.13
C ALA A 154 -9.35 -17.91 -2.41
N GLN A 155 -9.26 -18.86 -3.33
CA GLN A 155 -10.02 -18.81 -4.59
C GLN A 155 -11.52 -19.02 -4.36
N GLU A 156 -11.90 -20.02 -3.57
CA GLU A 156 -13.30 -20.29 -3.26
C GLU A 156 -13.99 -19.07 -2.62
N ILE A 157 -13.34 -18.46 -1.63
CA ILE A 157 -13.83 -17.23 -0.99
C ILE A 157 -13.94 -16.09 -2.00
N THR A 158 -12.96 -15.96 -2.88
CA THR A 158 -12.97 -14.92 -3.93
C THR A 158 -14.15 -15.09 -4.87
N ASP A 159 -14.42 -16.31 -5.33
CA ASP A 159 -15.54 -16.59 -6.23
C ASP A 159 -16.88 -16.24 -5.58
N ARG A 160 -17.05 -16.58 -4.29
CA ARG A 160 -18.23 -16.22 -3.50
C ARG A 160 -18.38 -14.71 -3.33
N LEU A 161 -17.30 -14.00 -3.00
CA LEU A 161 -17.29 -12.54 -2.89
C LEU A 161 -17.71 -11.87 -4.21
N VAL A 162 -17.14 -12.31 -5.34
CA VAL A 162 -17.45 -11.77 -6.67
C VAL A 162 -18.91 -12.02 -7.05
N LYS A 163 -19.41 -13.23 -6.78
CA LYS A 163 -20.82 -13.61 -7.00
C LYS A 163 -21.78 -12.76 -6.14
N ALA A 164 -21.39 -12.44 -4.91
CA ALA A 164 -22.12 -11.55 -4.00
C ALA A 164 -22.03 -10.06 -4.40
N GLY A 165 -21.34 -9.73 -5.48
CA GLY A 165 -21.28 -8.37 -6.02
C GLY A 165 -20.08 -7.54 -5.57
N VAL A 166 -19.08 -8.13 -4.89
CA VAL A 166 -17.81 -7.47 -4.58
C VAL A 166 -17.04 -7.18 -5.88
N ARG A 167 -16.41 -6.01 -5.95
CA ARG A 167 -15.69 -5.51 -7.15
C ARG A 167 -14.27 -5.03 -6.85
N GLY A 168 -13.94 -4.81 -5.58
CA GLY A 168 -12.57 -4.49 -5.15
C GLY A 168 -12.10 -5.46 -4.09
N LEU A 169 -10.93 -6.06 -4.29
CA LEU A 169 -10.31 -6.99 -3.37
C LEU A 169 -8.91 -6.52 -2.97
N VAL A 170 -8.60 -6.61 -1.69
CA VAL A 170 -7.22 -6.61 -1.20
C VAL A 170 -6.88 -8.03 -0.80
N ASN A 171 -5.98 -8.66 -1.54
CA ASN A 171 -5.57 -10.03 -1.32
C ASN A 171 -4.30 -10.09 -0.47
N PHE A 172 -4.40 -10.63 0.74
CA PHE A 172 -3.27 -10.99 1.58
C PHE A 172 -2.99 -12.51 1.57
N ALA A 173 -3.84 -13.31 0.91
CA ALA A 173 -3.59 -14.74 0.81
C ALA A 173 -2.33 -14.98 -0.05
N PRO A 174 -1.49 -15.96 0.31
CA PRO A 174 -0.28 -16.29 -0.44
C PRO A 174 -0.61 -17.13 -1.69
N ALA A 175 -1.61 -16.69 -2.45
CA ALA A 175 -2.07 -17.33 -3.67
C ALA A 175 -2.59 -16.27 -4.66
N PRO A 176 -2.27 -16.41 -5.97
CA PRO A 176 -2.87 -15.58 -6.99
C PRO A 176 -4.36 -15.90 -7.13
N LEU A 177 -5.18 -14.86 -7.27
CA LEU A 177 -6.62 -14.98 -7.45
C LEU A 177 -6.99 -14.85 -8.92
N LYS A 178 -7.89 -15.70 -9.40
CA LYS A 178 -8.54 -15.55 -10.69
C LYS A 178 -9.85 -14.80 -10.52
N THR A 179 -9.99 -13.67 -11.20
CA THR A 179 -11.22 -12.86 -11.17
C THR A 179 -11.59 -12.39 -12.57
N PRO A 180 -12.87 -12.10 -12.84
CA PRO A 180 -13.27 -11.45 -14.08
C PRO A 180 -12.67 -10.04 -14.21
N GLU A 181 -12.63 -9.50 -15.42
CA GLU A 181 -12.02 -8.19 -15.73
C GLU A 181 -12.66 -7.01 -14.98
N ASN A 182 -13.93 -7.13 -14.56
CA ASN A 182 -14.64 -6.09 -13.83
C ASN A 182 -14.35 -6.08 -12.32
N VAL A 183 -13.43 -6.91 -11.84
CA VAL A 183 -13.00 -6.97 -10.44
C VAL A 183 -11.56 -6.50 -10.34
N PHE A 184 -11.34 -5.46 -9.55
CA PHE A 184 -10.00 -4.99 -9.24
C PHE A 184 -9.42 -5.76 -8.05
N VAL A 185 -8.19 -6.26 -8.18
CA VAL A 185 -7.50 -7.01 -7.13
C VAL A 185 -6.13 -6.39 -6.86
N GLU A 186 -5.93 -5.90 -5.64
CA GLU A 186 -4.63 -5.47 -5.14
C GLU A 186 -4.00 -6.62 -4.34
N ASN A 187 -2.85 -7.15 -4.80
CA ASN A 187 -2.15 -8.23 -4.11
C ASN A 187 -1.08 -7.67 -3.16
N ILE A 188 -1.14 -8.05 -1.89
CA ILE A 188 -0.18 -7.65 -0.86
C ILE A 188 0.68 -8.85 -0.48
N ASP A 189 1.89 -8.90 -1.04
CA ASP A 189 2.88 -9.94 -0.74
C ASP A 189 4.05 -9.38 0.08
N ILE A 190 3.93 -9.55 1.40
CA ILE A 190 4.96 -9.16 2.36
C ILE A 190 6.20 -10.06 2.22
N THR A 191 6.03 -11.34 1.88
CA THR A 191 7.13 -12.30 1.73
C THR A 191 8.05 -11.90 0.58
N THR A 192 7.49 -11.65 -0.61
CA THR A 192 8.25 -11.12 -1.76
C THR A 192 8.98 -9.82 -1.40
N SER A 193 8.36 -8.96 -0.58
CA SER A 193 8.97 -7.71 -0.14
C SER A 193 10.19 -7.96 0.77
N ILE A 194 10.08 -8.89 1.71
CA ILE A 194 11.18 -9.29 2.61
C ILE A 194 12.32 -9.93 1.81
N GLU A 195 12.02 -10.83 0.87
CA GLU A 195 13.03 -11.48 0.02
C GLU A 195 13.82 -10.48 -0.81
N LYS A 196 13.13 -9.50 -1.42
CA LYS A 196 13.78 -8.40 -2.15
C LYS A 196 14.73 -7.62 -1.25
N VAL A 197 14.29 -7.28 -0.04
CA VAL A 197 15.13 -6.56 0.93
C VAL A 197 16.36 -7.41 1.30
N ALA A 198 16.17 -8.69 1.61
CA ALA A 198 17.24 -9.60 1.96
C ALA A 198 18.28 -9.71 0.81
N PHE A 199 17.81 -9.87 -0.43
CA PHE A 199 18.67 -9.94 -1.61
C PHE A 199 19.55 -8.69 -1.77
N PHE A 200 18.96 -7.50 -1.74
CA PHE A 200 19.73 -6.26 -1.91
C PHE A 200 20.61 -5.94 -0.70
N ALA A 201 20.21 -6.33 0.50
CA ALA A 201 21.06 -6.24 1.69
C ALA A 201 22.33 -7.09 1.52
N MET A 202 22.18 -8.35 1.07
CA MET A 202 23.30 -9.25 0.80
C MET A 202 24.21 -8.77 -0.33
N GLN A 203 23.67 -8.18 -1.41
CA GLN A 203 24.51 -7.66 -2.49
C GLN A 203 25.41 -6.50 -2.01
N ARG A 204 24.88 -5.61 -1.17
CA ARG A 204 25.63 -4.46 -0.66
C ARG A 204 26.75 -4.87 0.29
N THR A 205 26.58 -5.94 1.07
CA THR A 205 27.64 -6.47 1.93
C THR A 205 28.74 -7.19 1.13
N ARG A 206 28.39 -7.89 0.04
CA ARG A 206 29.38 -8.55 -0.84
C ARG A 206 30.28 -7.57 -1.60
N VAL A 207 29.76 -6.40 -1.99
CA VAL A 207 30.57 -5.36 -2.67
C VAL A 207 31.54 -4.67 -1.71
N GLY A 208 31.18 -4.51 -0.42
CA GLY A 208 32.08 -3.95 0.60
C GLY A 208 33.22 -4.88 1.03
N GLY A 209 33.09 -6.19 0.85
CA GLY A 209 34.09 -7.20 1.23
C GLY A 209 35.26 -7.38 0.24
N ARG A 210 35.11 -6.98 -1.03
CA ARG A 210 36.17 -7.14 -2.05
C ARG A 210 37.29 -6.10 -1.99
N ASN A 211 37.13 -5.01 -1.23
CA ASN A 211 38.12 -3.93 -1.15
C ASN A 211 39.10 -4.05 0.04
N ARG A 212 39.11 -5.15 0.81
CA ARG A 212 39.99 -5.29 1.99
C ARG A 212 41.18 -6.25 1.83
N THR A 213 41.40 -6.88 0.68
CA THR A 213 42.43 -7.93 0.54
C THR A 213 43.66 -7.55 -0.29
N THR A 214 43.81 -6.30 -0.76
CA THR A 214 44.98 -5.90 -1.59
C THR A 214 45.98 -4.96 -0.92
N ALA A 215 45.84 -4.64 0.37
CA ALA A 215 46.72 -3.69 1.07
C ALA A 215 47.82 -4.35 1.95
N ALA A 216 48.11 -5.64 1.79
CA ALA A 216 49.14 -6.35 2.57
C ALA A 216 50.20 -7.01 1.69
N SER A 217 50.83 -6.26 0.79
CA SER A 217 52.14 -6.63 0.23
C SER A 217 52.83 -5.41 -0.38
N ARG A 218 53.59 -4.68 0.44
CA ARG A 218 54.73 -3.84 0.04
C ARG A 218 55.39 -3.27 1.30
N ARG A 219 56.31 -4.05 1.89
CA ARG A 219 57.46 -3.50 2.60
C ARG A 219 58.70 -3.92 1.80
N VAL A 220 59.29 -2.97 1.09
CA VAL A 220 60.66 -3.06 0.59
C VAL A 220 61.44 -1.99 1.36
N PRO A 221 62.52 -2.32 2.10
CA PRO A 221 63.37 -1.30 2.70
C PRO A 221 64.22 -0.61 1.64
N ASN A 222 64.28 0.73 1.73
CA ASN A 222 65.09 1.63 0.91
C ASN A 222 66.56 1.19 0.78
N GLN A 223 67.08 1.28 -0.44
CA GLN A 223 68.50 1.51 -0.70
C GLN A 223 68.77 3.01 -0.67
N GLU A 224 69.72 3.45 0.14
CA GLU A 224 70.44 4.71 -0.07
C GLU A 224 71.93 4.42 -0.30
N VAL A 225 72.52 5.27 -1.14
CA VAL A 225 73.67 5.03 -2.02
C VAL A 225 74.98 5.55 -1.39
N ARG A 226 76.08 4.93 -1.82
CA ARG A 226 77.51 5.05 -1.43
C ARG A 226 78.11 6.48 -1.22
N ALA A 227 78.91 6.55 -0.14
CA ALA A 227 80.23 7.19 0.14
C ALA A 227 81.01 7.97 -0.95
N PRO A 228 82.12 8.66 -0.56
CA PRO A 228 82.30 9.65 0.50
C PRO A 228 82.34 11.09 -0.04
#